data_AF-A0A9J6FVS9-F1
#
_entry.id   AF-A0A9J6FVS9-F1
#
_cell.length_a   1.000
_cell.length_b   1.000
_cell.length_c   1.000
_cell.angle_alpha   90.00
_cell.angle_beta   90.00
_cell.angle_gamma   90.00
#
_symmetry.space_group_name_H-M   'P 1'
#
loop_
_entity.id
_entity.type
_entity.pdbx_description
1 polymer ?
#
loop_
_entity_poly.entity_id
_entity_poly.type
_entity_poly.pdbx_seq_one_letter_code
_entity_poly.pdbx_strand_id
1 'polypeptide(L)'
;MKPIAVLCAIALMSMLMAVSPLGFPFSAAKYSAAPQRMLLFNVERNFYDSSQRLVKTDTGVWTVPLDYNGERTIREYIEPNHRMQRVECDKHVYCGMPYYFPVITKLGESFYVDLAGPVFAKNRTFKLISENRTITRRILFFRFTGPSHMGLIISPREGVTLLGWSFTDRKPHVGVPWGKRATYFVYLSQGNDMGNWDFWLEFLVPQGYEQEKPVVDIAFHTYYLQKHEHRQKDFVRFLRELPEWVHPTAWSSSSDLYVF
;
A
#
# COMPACT_ATOMS: atom_id res chain seq x y z
N MET A 1 -34.73 12.25 40.84
CA MET A 1 -33.97 10.99 41.12
C MET A 1 -34.27 9.84 40.13
N LYS A 2 -35.50 9.68 39.61
CA LYS A 2 -35.84 8.59 38.66
C LYS A 2 -35.14 8.61 37.27
N PRO A 3 -34.88 9.75 36.61
CA PRO A 3 -34.30 9.73 35.26
C PRO A 3 -32.82 9.33 35.26
N ILE A 4 -32.07 9.69 36.30
CA ILE A 4 -30.65 9.32 36.45
C ILE A 4 -30.50 7.80 36.58
N ALA A 5 -31.32 7.16 37.41
CA ALA A 5 -31.27 5.71 37.59
C ALA A 5 -31.59 4.94 36.30
N VAL A 6 -32.56 5.41 35.51
CA VAL A 6 -32.91 4.82 34.21
C VAL A 6 -31.77 4.98 33.21
N LEU A 7 -31.16 6.16 33.11
CA LEU A 7 -30.01 6.40 32.23
C LEU A 7 -28.81 5.54 32.63
N CYS A 8 -28.53 5.40 33.93
CA CYS A 8 -27.47 4.52 34.41
C CYS A 8 -27.74 3.05 34.05
N ALA A 9 -28.98 2.57 34.18
CA ALA A 9 -29.34 1.21 33.82
C ALA A 9 -29.19 0.95 32.32
N ILE A 10 -29.64 1.87 31.46
CA ILE A 10 -29.47 1.78 30.00
C ILE A 10 -27.98 1.80 29.64
N ALA A 11 -27.20 2.71 30.24
CA ALA A 11 -25.76 2.79 30.01
C ALA A 11 -25.06 1.48 30.39
N LEU A 12 -25.35 0.93 31.58
CA LEU A 12 -24.81 -0.36 32.03
C LEU A 12 -25.20 -1.49 31.07
N MET A 13 -26.47 -1.56 30.64
CA MET A 13 -26.93 -2.58 29.71
C MET A 13 -26.23 -2.46 28.34
N SER A 14 -26.09 -1.24 27.81
CA SER A 14 -25.37 -1.01 26.56
C SER A 14 -23.89 -1.39 26.67
N MET A 15 -23.25 -1.11 27.82
CA MET A 15 -21.87 -1.47 28.08
C MET A 15 -21.70 -2.99 28.16
N LEU A 16 -22.59 -3.68 28.87
CA LEU A 16 -22.62 -5.15 28.94
C LEU A 16 -22.81 -5.78 27.56
N MET A 17 -23.72 -5.26 26.73
CA MET A 17 -23.88 -5.73 25.36
C MET A 17 -22.59 -5.52 24.56
N ALA A 18 -21.99 -4.32 24.63
CA ALA A 18 -20.79 -3.96 23.86
C ALA A 18 -19.54 -4.80 24.21
N VAL A 19 -19.43 -5.30 25.44
CA VAL A 19 -18.28 -6.14 25.87
C VAL A 19 -18.58 -7.65 25.82
N SER A 20 -19.80 -8.04 25.47
CA SER A 20 -20.20 -9.45 25.38
C SER A 20 -20.27 -9.93 23.93
N PRO A 21 -20.22 -11.25 23.67
CA PRO A 21 -20.44 -11.81 22.33
C PRO A 21 -21.80 -11.41 21.71
N LEU A 22 -22.79 -11.04 22.52
CA LEU A 22 -24.09 -10.56 22.04
C LEU A 22 -24.00 -9.25 21.26
N GLY A 23 -22.98 -8.42 21.55
CA GLY A 23 -22.70 -7.18 20.83
C GLY A 23 -21.72 -7.35 19.67
N PHE A 24 -21.31 -8.58 19.33
CA PHE A 24 -20.39 -8.81 18.23
C PHE A 24 -21.01 -8.32 16.91
N PRO A 25 -20.37 -7.39 16.18
CA PRO A 25 -21.04 -6.66 15.11
C PRO A 25 -21.03 -7.40 13.77
N PHE A 26 -20.36 -8.55 13.68
CA PHE A 26 -20.14 -9.24 12.41
C PHE A 26 -20.88 -10.58 12.33
N SER A 27 -21.35 -10.93 11.13
CA SER A 27 -22.09 -12.17 10.89
C SER A 27 -21.97 -12.64 9.45
N ALA A 28 -21.81 -13.95 9.28
CA ALA A 28 -21.88 -14.64 7.98
C ALA A 28 -23.28 -15.23 7.68
N ALA A 29 -24.25 -15.04 8.59
CA ALA A 29 -25.54 -15.70 8.48
C ALA A 29 -26.34 -15.21 7.26
N LYS A 30 -26.94 -16.14 6.51
CA LYS A 30 -27.59 -15.91 5.21
C LYS A 30 -28.63 -14.77 5.20
N TYR A 31 -29.37 -14.58 6.30
CA TYR A 31 -30.46 -13.59 6.39
C TYR A 31 -30.11 -12.37 7.27
N SER A 32 -28.87 -12.30 7.76
CA SER A 32 -28.38 -11.21 8.62
C SER A 32 -26.88 -10.99 8.40
N ALA A 33 -26.44 -11.02 7.14
CA ALA A 33 -25.03 -10.90 6.79
C ALA A 33 -24.53 -9.48 7.12
N ALA A 34 -23.49 -9.42 7.94
CA ALA A 34 -22.79 -8.20 8.33
C ALA A 34 -21.29 -8.49 8.30
N PRO A 35 -20.67 -8.60 7.12
CA PRO A 35 -19.29 -9.01 7.03
C PRO A 35 -18.32 -7.91 7.48
N GLN A 36 -17.24 -8.33 8.12
CA GLN A 36 -16.06 -7.49 8.32
C GLN A 36 -15.24 -7.45 7.04
N ARG A 37 -15.01 -6.27 6.47
CA ARG A 37 -14.33 -6.10 5.18
C ARG A 37 -12.86 -5.83 5.40
N MET A 38 -12.03 -6.54 4.63
CA MET A 38 -10.58 -6.37 4.66
C MET A 38 -10.01 -6.47 3.24
N LEU A 39 -9.03 -5.63 2.93
CA LEU A 39 -8.22 -5.80 1.73
C LEU A 39 -6.98 -6.60 2.10
N LEU A 40 -6.68 -7.65 1.34
CA LEU A 40 -5.54 -8.52 1.59
C LEU A 40 -4.66 -8.57 0.35
N PHE A 41 -3.44 -8.11 0.46
CA PHE A 41 -2.49 -8.06 -0.63
C PHE A 41 -1.41 -9.10 -0.38
N ASN A 42 -1.40 -10.19 -1.16
CA ASN A 42 -0.21 -11.02 -1.24
C ASN A 42 0.85 -10.22 -2.01
N VAL A 43 1.87 -9.77 -1.29
CA VAL A 43 2.82 -8.78 -1.76
C VAL A 43 4.23 -9.35 -1.77
N GLU A 44 4.94 -9.07 -2.85
CA GLU A 44 6.40 -9.11 -2.90
C GLU A 44 6.92 -7.67 -2.87
N ARG A 45 7.90 -7.39 -2.00
CA ARG A 45 8.57 -6.08 -1.96
C ARG A 45 10.05 -6.24 -2.22
N ASN A 46 10.56 -5.44 -3.15
CA ASN A 46 11.98 -5.35 -3.47
C ASN A 46 12.48 -3.95 -3.15
N PHE A 47 13.63 -3.86 -2.48
CA PHE A 47 14.22 -2.60 -2.05
C PHE A 47 15.56 -2.42 -2.75
N TYR A 48 15.73 -1.28 -3.41
CA TYR A 48 16.93 -0.94 -4.18
C TYR A 48 17.66 0.23 -3.53
N ASP A 49 18.99 0.15 -3.48
CA ASP A 49 19.84 1.27 -3.07
C ASP A 49 20.01 2.31 -4.19
N SER A 50 20.73 3.40 -3.90
CA SER A 50 21.04 4.45 -4.88
C SER A 50 21.88 3.97 -6.06
N SER A 51 22.62 2.86 -5.88
CA SER A 51 23.38 2.18 -6.93
C SER A 51 22.52 1.19 -7.74
N GLN A 52 21.19 1.20 -7.53
CA GLN A 52 20.23 0.31 -8.18
C GLN A 52 20.46 -1.17 -7.91
N ARG A 53 21.09 -1.51 -6.77
CA ARG A 53 21.28 -2.90 -6.35
C ARG A 53 20.16 -3.31 -5.42
N LEU A 54 19.66 -4.52 -5.61
CA LEU A 54 18.68 -5.13 -4.72
C LEU A 54 19.33 -5.39 -3.35
N VAL A 55 18.89 -4.67 -2.32
CA VAL A 55 19.43 -4.80 -0.95
C VAL A 55 18.58 -5.69 -0.06
N LYS A 56 17.28 -5.77 -0.33
CA LYS A 56 16.35 -6.57 0.44
C LYS A 56 15.18 -7.00 -0.44
N THR A 57 14.70 -8.20 -0.20
CA THR A 57 13.39 -8.67 -0.67
C THR A 57 12.64 -9.25 0.52
N ASP A 58 11.34 -9.00 0.60
CA ASP A 58 10.45 -9.71 1.50
C ASP A 58 9.10 -9.99 0.84
N THR A 59 8.38 -10.99 1.36
CA THR A 59 7.08 -11.43 0.85
C THR A 59 6.12 -11.71 1.99
N GLY A 60 4.83 -11.54 1.76
CA GLY A 60 3.83 -11.70 2.80
C GLY A 60 2.45 -11.18 2.42
N VAL A 61 1.56 -11.13 3.40
CA VAL A 61 0.20 -10.60 3.25
C VAL A 61 0.08 -9.28 3.99
N TRP A 62 -0.11 -8.20 3.24
CA TRP A 62 -0.49 -6.91 3.80
C TRP A 62 -2.02 -6.85 3.94
N THR A 63 -2.50 -6.58 5.14
CA THR A 63 -3.91 -6.56 5.51
C THR A 63 -4.32 -5.13 5.88
N VAL A 64 -5.31 -4.61 5.16
CA VAL A 64 -5.92 -3.29 5.40
C VAL A 64 -7.35 -3.48 5.88
N PRO A 65 -7.63 -3.28 7.18
CA PRO A 65 -8.99 -3.28 7.69
C PRO A 65 -9.81 -2.10 7.11
N LEU A 66 -11.06 -2.37 6.74
CA LEU A 66 -12.00 -1.33 6.27
C LEU A 66 -13.06 -0.97 7.32
N ASP A 67 -13.05 -1.66 8.46
CA ASP A 67 -13.96 -1.46 9.58
C ASP A 67 -13.17 -1.11 10.86
N TYR A 68 -13.80 -0.35 11.78
CA TYR A 68 -13.15 0.23 12.96
C TYR A 68 -12.51 -0.79 13.91
N ASN A 69 -13.07 -2.01 13.98
CA ASN A 69 -12.53 -3.08 14.83
C ASN A 69 -11.13 -3.54 14.41
N GLY A 70 -10.70 -3.21 13.19
CA GLY A 70 -9.35 -3.50 12.74
C GLY A 70 -9.07 -5.00 12.65
N GLU A 71 -7.91 -5.39 13.13
CA GLU A 71 -7.45 -6.76 13.25
C GLU A 71 -7.85 -7.44 14.58
N ARG A 72 -8.37 -6.69 15.56
CA ARG A 72 -8.63 -7.21 16.92
C ARG A 72 -9.55 -8.43 16.90
N THR A 73 -10.53 -8.44 15.99
CA THR A 73 -11.52 -9.51 15.83
C THR A 73 -11.02 -10.72 15.06
N ILE A 74 -9.83 -10.66 14.47
CA ILE A 74 -9.22 -11.78 13.73
C ILE A 74 -7.89 -12.25 14.32
N ARG A 75 -7.30 -11.47 15.24
CA ARG A 75 -5.97 -11.72 15.79
C ARG A 75 -5.83 -13.12 16.40
N GLU A 76 -6.81 -13.53 17.21
CA GLU A 76 -6.80 -14.86 17.85
C GLU A 76 -6.92 -16.03 16.87
N TYR A 77 -7.43 -15.79 15.66
CA TYR A 77 -7.55 -16.81 14.61
C TYR A 77 -6.28 -16.94 13.78
N ILE A 78 -5.52 -15.84 13.63
CA ILE A 78 -4.35 -15.77 12.74
C ILE A 78 -3.03 -15.98 13.51
N GLU A 79 -2.88 -15.40 14.70
CA GLU A 79 -1.65 -15.49 15.51
C GLU A 79 -1.19 -16.90 15.89
N PRO A 80 -2.06 -17.92 16.05
CA PRO A 80 -1.61 -19.29 16.33
C PRO A 80 -0.67 -19.86 15.26
N ASN A 81 -0.86 -19.46 14.00
CA ASN A 81 -0.09 -19.98 12.87
C ASN A 81 0.82 -18.91 12.25
N HIS A 82 0.47 -17.63 12.35
CA HIS A 82 1.13 -16.55 11.63
C HIS A 82 1.34 -15.31 12.49
N ARG A 83 2.57 -14.79 12.53
CA ARG A 83 2.88 -13.59 13.29
C ARG A 83 2.32 -12.34 12.58
N MET A 84 1.37 -11.66 13.22
CA MET A 84 0.86 -10.37 12.75
C MET A 84 1.73 -9.21 13.24
N GLN A 85 2.28 -8.44 12.31
CA GLN A 85 3.12 -7.28 12.60
C GLN A 85 2.41 -6.00 12.17
N ARG A 86 2.43 -4.96 12.99
CA ARG A 86 1.91 -3.65 12.57
C ARG A 86 2.82 -3.07 11.48
N VAL A 87 2.23 -2.48 10.44
CA VAL A 87 2.98 -1.78 9.40
C VAL A 87 3.45 -0.43 9.91
N GLU A 88 4.75 -0.18 9.77
CA GLU A 88 5.41 1.07 10.12
C GLU A 88 5.52 1.98 8.88
N CYS A 89 4.97 3.19 8.97
CA CYS A 89 4.84 4.13 7.85
C CYS A 89 5.92 5.21 7.79
N ASP A 90 6.82 5.24 8.77
CA ASP A 90 7.93 6.19 8.90
C ASP A 90 9.18 5.76 8.12
N LYS A 91 9.32 4.47 7.79
CA LYS A 91 10.50 3.91 7.11
C LYS A 91 10.51 4.10 5.59
N HIS A 92 9.34 4.00 4.96
CA HIS A 92 9.22 4.04 3.50
C HIS A 92 8.04 4.92 3.09
N VAL A 93 8.18 5.60 1.94
CA VAL A 93 7.07 6.34 1.35
C VAL A 93 5.86 5.41 1.17
N TYR A 94 4.66 5.89 1.51
CA TYR A 94 3.44 5.08 1.50
C TYR A 94 3.54 3.77 2.30
N CYS A 95 4.31 3.81 3.40
CA CYS A 95 4.58 2.65 4.26
C CYS A 95 5.27 1.47 3.55
N GLY A 96 5.75 1.69 2.32
CA GLY A 96 6.27 0.65 1.44
C GLY A 96 5.22 -0.38 1.05
N MET A 97 3.94 0.02 1.00
CA MET A 97 2.82 -0.87 0.70
C MET A 97 2.07 -0.44 -0.57
N PRO A 98 1.60 -1.39 -1.39
CA PRO A 98 0.95 -1.10 -2.66
C PRO A 98 -0.52 -0.71 -2.45
N TYR A 99 -0.79 0.50 -1.97
CA TYR A 99 -2.16 1.02 -1.95
C TYR A 99 -2.52 1.70 -3.26
N TYR A 100 -3.61 1.26 -3.87
CA TYR A 100 -4.03 1.69 -5.20
C TYR A 100 -4.77 3.04 -5.22
N PHE A 101 -5.02 3.65 -4.07
CA PHE A 101 -5.62 4.99 -3.96
C PHE A 101 -4.72 5.97 -3.20
N PRO A 102 -4.79 7.27 -3.52
CA PRO A 102 -3.96 8.29 -2.88
C PRO A 102 -4.46 8.71 -1.48
N VAL A 103 -4.91 7.77 -0.66
CA VAL A 103 -5.57 8.02 0.63
C VAL A 103 -4.94 7.23 1.78
N ILE A 104 -3.62 6.99 1.72
CA ILE A 104 -2.91 6.19 2.74
C ILE A 104 -3.11 6.68 4.17
N THR A 105 -3.27 7.99 4.39
CA THR A 105 -3.52 8.57 5.72
C THR A 105 -4.95 8.40 6.22
N LYS A 106 -5.85 7.91 5.38
CA LYS A 106 -7.20 7.47 5.76
C LYS A 106 -7.23 6.00 6.15
N LEU A 107 -6.13 5.27 5.91
CA LEU A 107 -6.00 3.93 6.44
C LEU A 107 -5.74 4.02 7.94
N GLY A 108 -6.48 3.23 8.70
CA GLY A 108 -6.19 3.00 10.12
C GLY A 108 -4.92 2.15 10.28
N GLU A 109 -4.86 1.41 11.38
CA GLU A 109 -3.78 0.44 11.57
C GLU A 109 -3.89 -0.68 10.51
N SER A 110 -2.77 -1.00 9.86
CA SER A 110 -2.66 -2.10 8.90
C SER A 110 -1.56 -3.05 9.34
N PHE A 111 -1.66 -4.30 8.89
CA PHE A 111 -0.86 -5.39 9.41
C PHE A 111 -0.18 -6.16 8.30
N TYR A 112 0.97 -6.74 8.61
CA TYR A 112 1.76 -7.56 7.72
C TYR A 112 1.96 -8.92 8.35
N VAL A 113 1.78 -9.96 7.55
CA VAL A 113 1.99 -11.35 7.92
C VAL A 113 2.99 -11.95 6.96
N ASP A 114 4.09 -12.49 7.49
CA ASP A 114 5.08 -13.19 6.67
C ASP A 114 4.44 -14.43 6.03
N LEU A 115 4.50 -14.53 4.70
CA LEU A 115 3.90 -15.62 3.93
C LEU A 115 4.61 -15.74 2.58
N ALA A 116 4.51 -16.90 1.94
CA ALA A 116 5.04 -17.08 0.59
C ALA A 116 4.43 -16.07 -0.40
N GLY A 117 5.31 -15.41 -1.15
CA GLY A 117 4.94 -14.37 -2.10
C GLY A 117 4.09 -14.83 -3.29
N PRO A 118 3.55 -13.86 -4.04
CA PRO A 118 2.77 -14.12 -5.24
C PRO A 118 3.62 -14.70 -6.37
N VAL A 119 2.98 -15.42 -7.30
CA VAL A 119 3.59 -15.88 -8.56
C VAL A 119 3.05 -15.02 -9.70
N PHE A 120 3.94 -14.35 -10.42
CA PHE A 120 3.58 -13.48 -11.53
C PHE A 120 3.76 -14.19 -12.87
N ALA A 121 2.75 -14.08 -13.76
CA ALA A 121 2.81 -14.68 -15.11
C ALA A 121 3.63 -13.84 -16.10
N LYS A 122 3.61 -12.51 -15.92
CA LYS A 122 4.39 -11.55 -16.72
C LYS A 122 5.34 -10.80 -15.79
N ASN A 123 6.57 -10.61 -16.27
CA ASN A 123 7.55 -9.79 -15.58
C ASN A 123 7.20 -8.30 -15.75
N ARG A 124 7.36 -7.56 -14.65
CA ARG A 124 7.35 -6.10 -14.63
C ARG A 124 8.77 -5.59 -14.80
N THR A 125 8.93 -4.38 -15.34
CA THR A 125 10.23 -3.71 -15.37
C THR A 125 10.07 -2.24 -15.03
N PHE A 126 11.05 -1.67 -14.33
CA PHE A 126 11.16 -0.24 -14.07
C PHE A 126 12.64 0.13 -14.17
N LYS A 127 12.98 1.10 -15.03
CA LYS A 127 14.37 1.46 -15.33
C LYS A 127 14.54 2.96 -15.49
N LEU A 128 15.62 3.50 -14.94
CA LEU A 128 16.17 4.79 -15.36
C LEU A 128 16.88 4.60 -16.70
N ILE A 129 16.44 5.33 -17.72
CA ILE A 129 16.98 5.27 -19.08
C ILE A 129 18.14 6.26 -19.24
N SER A 130 17.96 7.48 -18.77
CA SER A 130 18.98 8.52 -18.83
C SER A 130 18.69 9.61 -17.81
N GLU A 131 19.68 10.46 -17.60
CA GLU A 131 19.59 11.60 -16.71
C GLU A 131 20.32 12.80 -17.31
N ASN A 132 19.68 13.97 -17.25
CA ASN A 132 20.29 15.25 -17.60
C ASN A 132 20.48 16.10 -16.34
N ARG A 133 21.70 16.60 -16.13
CA ARG A 133 22.08 17.37 -14.95
C ARG A 133 22.53 18.78 -15.32
N THR A 134 22.06 19.77 -14.56
CA THR A 134 22.57 21.15 -14.58
C THR A 134 22.94 21.59 -13.16
N ILE A 135 23.34 22.85 -12.95
CA ILE A 135 23.68 23.32 -11.60
C ILE A 135 22.48 23.25 -10.64
N THR A 136 21.27 23.56 -11.13
CA THR A 136 20.06 23.66 -10.31
C THR A 136 18.95 22.71 -10.72
N ARG A 137 19.10 21.95 -11.81
CA ARG A 137 18.07 21.01 -12.30
C ARG A 137 18.58 19.60 -12.49
N ARG A 138 17.68 18.64 -12.31
CA ARG A 138 17.87 17.22 -12.61
C ARG A 138 16.65 16.73 -13.37
N ILE A 139 16.85 16.14 -14.55
CA ILE A 139 15.77 15.55 -15.34
C ILE A 139 16.08 14.06 -15.49
N LEU A 140 15.20 13.22 -14.95
CA LEU A 140 15.32 11.77 -14.99
C LEU A 140 14.33 11.21 -16.00
N PHE A 141 14.81 10.38 -16.93
CA PHE A 141 13.99 9.68 -17.92
C PHE A 141 13.85 8.23 -17.53
N PHE A 142 12.62 7.74 -17.44
CA PHE A 142 12.30 6.40 -16.98
C PHE A 142 11.51 5.63 -18.04
N ARG A 143 11.59 4.31 -17.94
CA ARG A 143 10.77 3.36 -18.70
C ARG A 143 10.25 2.29 -17.75
N PHE A 144 8.96 1.99 -17.86
CA PHE A 144 8.37 0.86 -17.12
C PHE A 144 7.36 0.06 -17.95
N THR A 145 7.11 -1.17 -17.52
CA THR A 145 6.08 -2.06 -18.07
C THR A 145 5.57 -2.99 -16.97
N GLY A 146 4.34 -3.49 -17.11
CA GLY A 146 3.69 -4.28 -16.08
C GLY A 146 2.25 -4.68 -16.44
N PRO A 147 1.44 -5.11 -15.45
CA PRO A 147 0.08 -5.58 -15.69
C PRO A 147 -0.90 -4.44 -16.02
N SER A 148 -2.20 -4.76 -16.08
CA SER A 148 -3.26 -3.80 -16.40
C SER A 148 -3.42 -2.67 -15.39
N HIS A 149 -2.93 -2.85 -14.16
CA HIS A 149 -2.99 -1.85 -13.11
C HIS A 149 -1.62 -1.63 -12.48
N MET A 150 -1.15 -0.39 -12.50
CA MET A 150 0.15 0.01 -11.97
C MET A 150 0.03 1.32 -11.19
N GLY A 151 0.94 1.54 -10.24
CA GLY A 151 1.00 2.75 -9.44
C GLY A 151 2.43 3.25 -9.29
N LEU A 152 2.60 4.56 -9.30
CA LEU A 152 3.87 5.22 -8.97
C LEU A 152 3.64 6.16 -7.81
N ILE A 153 4.55 6.08 -6.84
CA ILE A 153 4.60 6.99 -5.71
C ILE A 153 5.96 7.64 -5.73
N ILE A 154 5.96 8.95 -5.92
CA ILE A 154 7.17 9.74 -6.15
C ILE A 154 7.32 10.65 -4.93
N SER A 155 8.46 10.60 -4.27
CA SER A 155 8.77 11.50 -3.15
C SER A 155 10.16 12.10 -3.32
N PRO A 156 10.26 13.39 -3.71
CA PRO A 156 11.54 14.09 -3.73
C PRO A 156 12.24 14.03 -2.36
N ARG A 157 13.57 13.98 -2.36
CA ARG A 157 14.38 14.05 -1.15
C ARG A 157 14.32 15.45 -0.54
N GLU A 158 14.69 15.58 0.73
CA GLU A 158 14.63 16.86 1.44
C GLU A 158 15.45 17.94 0.70
N GLY A 159 14.85 19.12 0.51
CA GLY A 159 15.44 20.22 -0.26
C GLY A 159 15.28 20.11 -1.78
N VAL A 160 14.76 19.00 -2.30
CA VAL A 160 14.48 18.80 -3.74
C VAL A 160 13.00 19.04 -4.01
N THR A 161 12.69 19.74 -5.10
CA THR A 161 11.30 20.03 -5.51
C THR A 161 11.00 19.46 -6.88
N LEU A 162 9.91 18.70 -7.03
CA LEU A 162 9.41 18.29 -8.35
C LEU A 162 8.78 19.48 -9.06
N LEU A 163 9.36 19.89 -10.20
CA LEU A 163 8.88 20.99 -11.03
C LEU A 163 7.79 20.52 -12.00
N GLY A 164 7.99 19.37 -12.62
CA GLY A 164 7.13 18.86 -13.68
C GLY A 164 7.37 17.39 -13.99
N TRP A 165 6.48 16.84 -14.80
CA TRP A 165 6.55 15.48 -15.33
C TRP A 165 5.93 15.41 -16.72
N SER A 166 6.06 14.26 -17.38
CA SER A 166 5.44 14.03 -18.69
C SER A 166 4.09 13.32 -18.66
N PHE A 167 3.52 13.06 -17.48
CA PHE A 167 2.23 12.36 -17.38
C PHE A 167 1.06 13.25 -17.78
N THR A 168 1.15 14.55 -17.49
CA THR A 168 0.13 15.56 -17.80
C THR A 168 0.77 16.92 -18.02
N ASP A 169 0.10 17.81 -18.77
CA ASP A 169 0.57 19.19 -19.02
C ASP A 169 0.46 20.12 -17.80
N ARG A 170 -0.13 19.64 -16.70
CA ARG A 170 -0.37 20.43 -15.49
C ARG A 170 0.72 20.17 -14.46
N LYS A 171 0.95 21.17 -13.60
CA LYS A 171 1.84 21.02 -12.45
C LYS A 171 1.41 19.79 -11.61
N PRO A 172 2.35 18.92 -11.22
CA PRO A 172 2.06 17.76 -10.38
C PRO A 172 1.30 18.14 -9.11
N HIS A 173 0.18 17.46 -8.85
CA HIS A 173 -0.60 17.69 -7.64
C HIS A 173 0.12 17.07 -6.43
N VAL A 174 0.33 17.87 -5.40
CA VAL A 174 1.00 17.42 -4.17
C VAL A 174 0.01 16.64 -3.32
N GLY A 175 0.35 15.39 -3.03
CA GLY A 175 -0.39 14.52 -2.13
C GLY A 175 -0.09 14.78 -0.65
N VAL A 176 -0.49 13.84 0.20
CA VAL A 176 -0.22 13.94 1.64
C VAL A 176 1.29 13.77 1.90
N PRO A 177 1.95 14.70 2.60
CA PRO A 177 3.40 14.62 2.81
C PRO A 177 3.80 13.38 3.61
N TRP A 178 5.00 12.88 3.33
CA TRP A 178 5.66 11.85 4.12
C TRP A 178 6.79 12.49 4.92
N GLY A 179 6.57 12.69 6.22
CA GLY A 179 7.45 13.53 7.03
C GLY A 179 7.51 14.96 6.46
N LYS A 180 8.72 15.43 6.13
CA LYS A 180 8.95 16.74 5.50
C LYS A 180 8.95 16.69 3.97
N ARG A 181 8.72 15.52 3.36
CA ARG A 181 8.85 15.31 1.92
C ARG A 181 7.50 15.31 1.25
N ALA A 182 7.40 16.02 0.12
CA ALA A 182 6.23 15.96 -0.74
C ALA A 182 6.06 14.53 -1.28
N THR A 183 4.81 14.15 -1.55
CA THR A 183 4.49 12.91 -2.27
C THR A 183 3.64 13.25 -3.48
N TYR A 184 3.79 12.44 -4.53
CA TYR A 184 3.00 12.51 -5.73
C TYR A 184 2.58 11.09 -6.10
N PHE A 185 1.36 10.96 -6.62
CA PHE A 185 0.76 9.67 -6.91
C PHE A 185 0.29 9.65 -8.35
N VAL A 186 0.64 8.58 -9.06
CA VAL A 186 0.17 8.29 -10.42
C VAL A 186 -0.41 6.89 -10.42
N TYR A 187 -1.63 6.75 -10.90
CA TYR A 187 -2.25 5.45 -11.13
C TYR A 187 -2.47 5.26 -12.62
N LEU A 188 -2.01 4.13 -13.13
CA LEU A 188 -2.18 3.75 -14.51
C LEU A 188 -3.07 2.51 -14.58
N SER A 189 -4.14 2.62 -15.36
CA SER A 189 -4.98 1.48 -15.74
C SER A 189 -5.06 1.40 -17.26
N GLN A 190 -4.86 0.20 -17.79
CA GLN A 190 -4.90 -0.08 -19.22
C GLN A 190 -5.80 -1.29 -19.49
N GLY A 191 -6.69 -1.17 -20.46
CA GLY A 191 -7.56 -2.27 -20.89
C GLY A 191 -6.87 -3.24 -21.85
N ASN A 192 -6.02 -2.71 -22.73
CA ASN A 192 -5.11 -3.49 -23.58
C ASN A 192 -3.66 -3.19 -23.15
N ASP A 193 -2.76 -4.15 -23.38
CA ASP A 193 -1.34 -3.98 -23.09
C ASP A 193 -0.73 -2.94 -24.04
N MET A 194 -0.45 -1.75 -23.54
CA MET A 194 0.13 -0.64 -24.32
C MET A 194 1.65 -0.74 -24.45
N GLY A 195 2.28 -1.78 -23.86
CA GLY A 195 3.72 -1.99 -23.90
C GLY A 195 4.49 -1.15 -22.89
N ASN A 196 5.55 -0.48 -23.36
CA ASN A 196 6.44 0.30 -22.53
C ASN A 196 5.90 1.72 -22.32
N TRP A 197 5.99 2.20 -21.09
CA TRP A 197 5.66 3.55 -20.69
C TRP A 197 6.93 4.35 -20.43
N ASP A 198 7.16 5.36 -21.25
CA ASP A 198 8.27 6.29 -21.11
C ASP A 198 7.80 7.58 -20.46
N PHE A 199 8.51 8.05 -19.44
CA PHE A 199 8.19 9.30 -18.77
C PHE A 199 9.43 10.02 -18.27
N TRP A 200 9.29 11.32 -17.99
CA TRP A 200 10.34 12.10 -17.35
C TRP A 200 9.84 12.80 -16.09
N LEU A 201 10.76 13.02 -15.15
CA LEU A 201 10.56 13.83 -13.94
C LEU A 201 11.63 14.92 -13.91
N GLU A 202 11.21 16.17 -13.70
CA GLU A 202 12.10 17.31 -13.58
C GLU A 202 12.11 17.84 -12.15
N PHE A 203 13.30 17.97 -11.58
CA PHE A 203 13.53 18.42 -10.22
C PHE A 203 14.38 19.70 -10.17
N LEU A 204 14.02 20.57 -9.24
CA LEU A 204 14.86 21.67 -8.76
C LEU A 204 15.68 21.17 -7.57
N VAL A 205 16.99 21.33 -7.65
CA VAL A 205 17.95 21.02 -6.57
C VAL A 205 18.63 22.31 -6.10
N PRO A 206 19.02 22.42 -4.81
CA PRO A 206 19.68 23.60 -4.29
C PRO A 206 21.09 23.76 -4.88
N GLN A 207 21.61 24.99 -4.87
CA GLN A 207 22.98 25.25 -5.31
C GLN A 207 23.97 24.51 -4.41
N GLY A 208 24.95 23.83 -5.01
CA GLY A 208 25.91 23.01 -4.27
C GLY A 208 25.40 21.62 -3.89
N TYR A 209 24.24 21.18 -4.42
CA TYR A 209 23.79 19.80 -4.23
C TYR A 209 24.79 18.81 -4.81
N GLU A 210 25.24 17.86 -3.98
CA GLU A 210 26.15 16.80 -4.36
C GLU A 210 25.61 16.01 -5.56
N GLN A 211 26.47 15.77 -6.56
CA GLN A 211 26.06 15.17 -7.83
C GLN A 211 25.63 13.70 -7.70
N GLU A 212 26.18 12.99 -6.72
CA GLU A 212 25.87 11.57 -6.46
C GLU A 212 24.75 11.37 -5.44
N LYS A 213 24.28 12.46 -4.83
CA LYS A 213 23.24 12.39 -3.81
C LYS A 213 21.88 12.11 -4.48
N PRO A 214 21.12 11.10 -4.02
CA PRO A 214 19.80 10.82 -4.56
C PRO A 214 18.86 12.02 -4.47
N VAL A 215 18.01 12.20 -5.47
CA VAL A 215 17.05 13.30 -5.57
C VAL A 215 15.61 12.85 -5.30
N VAL A 216 15.30 11.57 -5.45
CA VAL A 216 13.91 11.07 -5.36
C VAL A 216 13.86 9.61 -4.90
N ASP A 217 12.85 9.28 -4.10
CA ASP A 217 12.44 7.88 -3.90
C ASP A 217 11.20 7.62 -4.74
N ILE A 218 11.19 6.48 -5.44
CA ILE A 218 10.07 6.05 -6.26
C ILE A 218 9.65 4.66 -5.82
N ALA A 219 8.38 4.50 -5.43
CA ALA A 219 7.77 3.19 -5.28
C ALA A 219 6.96 2.88 -6.55
N PHE A 220 7.30 1.78 -7.21
CA PHE A 220 6.56 1.23 -8.34
C PHE A 220 5.75 0.03 -7.88
N HIS A 221 4.44 0.13 -8.02
CA HIS A 221 3.49 -0.90 -7.61
C HIS A 221 2.82 -1.51 -8.82
N THR A 222 2.61 -2.82 -8.77
CA THR A 222 1.80 -3.53 -9.77
C THR A 222 0.68 -4.28 -9.07
N TYR A 223 -0.50 -4.25 -9.65
CA TYR A 223 -1.69 -4.89 -9.09
C TYR A 223 -2.24 -5.94 -10.04
N TYR A 224 -2.43 -7.15 -9.52
CA TYR A 224 -3.05 -8.27 -10.22
C TYR A 224 -4.42 -8.48 -9.58
N LEU A 225 -5.40 -7.73 -10.09
CA LEU A 225 -6.73 -7.62 -9.49
C LEU A 225 -7.64 -8.80 -9.85
N GLN A 226 -7.26 -9.61 -10.84
CA GLN A 226 -8.15 -10.66 -11.34
C GLN A 226 -7.97 -11.94 -10.53
N LYS A 227 -9.09 -12.55 -10.13
CA LYS A 227 -9.13 -13.73 -9.24
C LYS A 227 -8.27 -14.90 -9.73
N HIS A 228 -8.13 -15.08 -11.05
CA HIS A 228 -7.33 -16.16 -11.61
C HIS A 228 -5.82 -15.91 -11.52
N GLU A 229 -5.38 -14.72 -11.12
CA GLU A 229 -3.97 -14.36 -10.92
C GLU A 229 -3.52 -14.67 -9.48
N HIS A 230 -4.46 -14.98 -8.58
CA HIS A 230 -4.19 -15.34 -7.19
C HIS A 230 -3.99 -16.85 -7.08
N ARG A 231 -2.85 -17.33 -7.55
CA ARG A 231 -2.57 -18.78 -7.67
C ARG A 231 -1.67 -19.34 -6.57
N GLN A 232 -1.18 -18.51 -5.65
CA GLN A 232 -0.27 -18.99 -4.62
C GLN A 232 -1.03 -19.84 -3.59
N LYS A 233 -0.68 -21.12 -3.50
CA LYS A 233 -1.38 -22.10 -2.65
C LYS A 233 -1.41 -21.69 -1.18
N ASP A 234 -0.30 -21.13 -0.68
CA ASP A 234 -0.19 -20.70 0.71
C ASP A 234 -1.07 -19.48 0.99
N PHE A 235 -1.18 -18.54 0.04
CA PHE A 235 -2.11 -17.43 0.16
C PHE A 235 -3.57 -17.90 0.15
N VAL A 236 -3.92 -18.83 -0.74
CA VAL A 236 -5.28 -19.42 -0.75
C VAL A 236 -5.57 -20.17 0.55
N ARG A 237 -4.57 -20.82 1.15
CA ARG A 237 -4.71 -21.47 2.47
C ARG A 237 -4.92 -20.43 3.56
N PHE A 238 -4.10 -19.38 3.60
CA PHE A 238 -4.25 -18.26 4.53
C PHE A 238 -5.65 -17.64 4.47
N LEU A 239 -6.21 -17.42 3.27
CA LEU A 239 -7.56 -16.89 3.11
C LEU A 239 -8.66 -17.81 3.71
N ARG A 240 -8.41 -19.11 3.81
CA ARG A 240 -9.34 -20.08 4.44
C ARG A 240 -9.21 -20.15 5.96
N GLU A 241 -8.13 -19.61 6.52
CA GLU A 241 -7.94 -19.51 7.97
C GLU A 241 -8.70 -18.31 8.57
N LEU A 242 -9.17 -17.39 7.71
CA LEU A 242 -10.01 -16.27 8.15
C LEU A 242 -11.38 -16.75 8.64
N PRO A 243 -11.93 -16.13 9.70
CA PRO A 243 -13.28 -16.42 10.14
C PRO A 243 -14.33 -16.19 9.05
N GLU A 244 -15.44 -16.95 9.09
CA GLU A 244 -16.47 -16.91 8.05
C GLU A 244 -17.16 -15.54 7.89
N TRP A 245 -17.20 -14.71 8.95
CA TRP A 245 -17.75 -13.37 8.89
C TRP A 245 -16.81 -12.34 8.26
N VAL A 246 -15.58 -12.72 7.92
CA VAL A 246 -14.65 -11.84 7.20
C VAL A 246 -14.94 -11.95 5.70
N HIS A 247 -15.08 -10.80 5.06
CA HIS A 247 -15.10 -10.69 3.61
C HIS A 247 -13.74 -10.19 3.10
N PRO A 248 -12.84 -11.10 2.68
CA PRO A 248 -11.55 -10.72 2.13
C PRO A 248 -11.69 -10.29 0.67
N THR A 249 -11.27 -9.05 0.38
CA THR A 249 -10.95 -8.62 -0.98
C THR A 249 -9.46 -8.82 -1.19
N ALA A 250 -9.11 -9.98 -1.77
CA ALA A 250 -7.73 -10.45 -1.86
C ALA A 250 -7.14 -10.20 -3.25
N TRP A 251 -5.94 -9.60 -3.33
CA TRP A 251 -5.19 -9.37 -4.57
C TRP A 251 -3.73 -9.81 -4.47
N SER A 252 -3.09 -10.10 -5.62
CA SER A 252 -1.63 -10.22 -5.70
C SER A 252 -1.03 -8.88 -6.12
N SER A 253 0.12 -8.52 -5.55
CA SER A 253 0.76 -7.24 -5.82
C SER A 253 2.28 -7.32 -5.71
N SER A 254 2.95 -6.35 -6.30
CA SER A 254 4.37 -6.14 -6.06
C SER A 254 4.64 -4.68 -5.70
N SER A 255 5.75 -4.45 -5.00
CA SER A 255 6.28 -3.12 -4.72
C SER A 255 7.79 -3.11 -4.91
N ASP A 256 8.26 -2.37 -5.91
CA ASP A 256 9.68 -2.10 -6.07
C ASP A 256 9.97 -0.68 -5.57
N LEU A 257 10.80 -0.57 -4.52
CA LEU A 257 11.15 0.69 -3.89
C LEU A 257 12.56 1.10 -4.33
N TYR A 258 12.66 2.18 -5.08
CA TYR A 258 13.89 2.71 -5.65
C TYR A 258 14.32 4.01 -4.99
N VAL A 259 15.63 4.22 -4.98
CA VAL A 259 16.28 5.48 -4.61
C VAL A 259 17.07 5.94 -5.84
N PHE A 260 16.76 7.12 -6.38
CA PHE A 260 17.45 7.72 -7.53
C PHE A 260 17.99 9.10 -7.17
#